data_AF-A0A2E4WPM0-F1
#
_entry.id   AF-A0A2E4WPM0-F1
#
_cell.length_a   1.000
_cell.length_b   1.000
_cell.length_c   1.000
_cell.angle_alpha   90.00
_cell.angle_beta   90.00
_cell.angle_gamma   90.00
#
_symmetry.space_group_name_H-M   'P 1'
#
loop_
_entity.id
_entity.type
_entity.pdbx_description
1 polymer ?
#
loop_
_entity_poly.entity_id
_entity_poly.type
_entity_poly.pdbx_seq_one_letter_code
_entity_poly.pdbx_strand_id
1 'polypeptide(L)'
;MLIYTPDITNRIRYIFQTIFVDVWNTPYELTDDLIRFQNHDGLKLNYSMSRLGEEFFVECHDLLLEKGISDQEIQLTEWEGLPVFFQTSSYSSLPFDVFAASFYLLSRYEEYLPHIRDHYERFMAKESLAFQHGFLQKPLVNLWLQKLLLIIQQTYPDFRPEGSEFKFISTIDIDNAYCYLEKGLARTIGAFARSLWKGEKEEAKERWEVLRKKQSDPYDTFELQLALQEKYDLEVVYFVLLADYGLNDKNIPFQSRKFQLLIKHLADHAQVGIHPSFGSNNDDAKLKEEWKRLKNIIKREVTISRQHFLKLSFPTTYRNLIDLGVQHDYTMGYAAYPGFRASICHPFYFYDLELEQSTSLKVHPFIVMDATFKYYLDFTPEQALSLTKELMQEVKKVNGTFVTLWHNETWSEHGAWKGWSQLYEDIVKLSKS
;
A
#
# COMPACT_ATOMS: atom_id res chain seq x y z
N MET A 1 29.90 -0.41 1.31
CA MET A 1 30.00 0.11 -0.08
C MET A 1 30.17 1.62 -0.02
N LEU A 2 31.08 2.19 -0.81
CA LEU A 2 31.26 3.63 -0.94
C LEU A 2 30.67 4.13 -2.27
N ILE A 3 29.90 5.21 -2.23
CA ILE A 3 29.22 5.74 -3.40
C ILE A 3 29.63 7.19 -3.59
N TYR A 4 30.21 7.49 -4.74
CA TYR A 4 30.56 8.85 -5.11
C TYR A 4 29.40 9.53 -5.82
N THR A 5 29.09 10.74 -5.39
CA THR A 5 28.24 11.67 -6.13
C THR A 5 28.71 13.11 -5.89
N PRO A 6 28.90 13.94 -6.93
CA PRO A 6 29.39 15.30 -6.77
C PRO A 6 28.46 16.18 -5.92
N ASP A 7 27.14 15.95 -6.03
CA ASP A 7 26.11 16.74 -5.37
C ASP A 7 25.18 15.82 -4.57
N ILE A 8 25.39 15.72 -3.25
CA ILE A 8 24.55 14.86 -2.40
C ILE A 8 23.23 15.56 -2.05
N THR A 9 22.18 15.33 -2.84
CA THR A 9 20.83 15.86 -2.60
C THR A 9 19.99 14.99 -1.67
N ASN A 10 18.84 15.52 -1.21
CA ASN A 10 17.89 14.76 -0.41
C ASN A 10 17.23 13.61 -1.20
N ARG A 11 17.03 13.78 -2.52
CA ARG A 11 16.48 12.74 -3.40
C ARG A 11 17.45 11.57 -3.52
N ILE A 12 18.74 11.85 -3.70
CA ILE A 12 19.81 10.83 -3.70
C ILE A 12 19.85 10.11 -2.35
N ARG A 13 19.95 10.84 -1.23
CA ARG A 13 19.95 10.21 0.11
C ARG A 13 18.76 9.28 0.30
N TYR A 14 17.56 9.73 -0.10
CA TYR A 14 16.34 8.96 0.06
C TYR A 14 16.33 7.68 -0.80
N ILE A 15 16.63 7.77 -2.10
CA ILE A 15 16.51 6.60 -2.97
C ILE A 15 17.60 5.57 -2.68
N PHE A 16 18.80 6.03 -2.35
CA PHE A 16 19.89 5.15 -1.92
C PHE A 16 19.58 4.50 -0.56
N GLN A 17 19.01 5.24 0.39
CA GLN A 17 18.51 4.64 1.65
C GLN A 17 17.47 3.56 1.38
N THR A 18 16.49 3.86 0.53
CA THR A 18 15.41 2.92 0.20
C THR A 18 15.96 1.65 -0.44
N ILE A 19 16.84 1.78 -1.43
CA ILE A 19 17.34 0.62 -2.17
C ILE A 19 18.35 -0.18 -1.32
N PHE A 20 19.39 0.48 -0.82
CA PHE A 20 20.50 -0.24 -0.20
C PHE A 20 20.14 -0.71 1.20
N VAL A 21 19.41 0.08 1.99
CA VAL A 21 19.09 -0.28 3.37
C VAL A 21 17.72 -0.94 3.45
N ASP A 22 16.66 -0.29 2.97
CA ASP A 22 15.29 -0.80 3.20
C ASP A 22 14.97 -2.04 2.36
N VAL A 23 15.51 -2.17 1.14
CA VAL A 23 15.28 -3.34 0.27
C VAL A 23 16.40 -4.38 0.38
N TRP A 24 17.67 -3.96 0.37
CA TRP A 24 18.82 -4.87 0.36
C TRP A 24 19.46 -5.15 1.72
N ASN A 25 19.04 -4.45 2.77
CA ASN A 25 19.63 -4.55 4.12
C ASN A 25 21.17 -4.47 4.10
N THR A 26 21.70 -3.52 3.35
CA THR A 26 23.13 -3.35 3.06
C THR A 26 23.58 -1.93 3.44
N PRO A 27 24.64 -1.79 4.26
CA PRO A 27 25.18 -0.48 4.60
C PRO A 27 25.89 0.17 3.42
N TYR A 28 25.67 1.47 3.25
CA TYR A 28 26.31 2.30 2.25
C TYR A 28 26.78 3.62 2.87
N GLU A 29 27.72 4.28 2.19
CA GLU A 29 28.17 5.62 2.51
C GLU A 29 28.24 6.47 1.23
N LEU A 30 27.74 7.71 1.29
CA LEU A 30 27.88 8.69 0.21
C LEU A 30 29.12 9.57 0.45
N THR A 31 29.83 9.92 -0.62
CA THR A 31 30.96 10.84 -0.58
C THR A 31 30.96 11.75 -1.82
N ASP A 32 31.29 13.02 -1.62
CA ASP A 32 31.61 14.00 -2.67
C ASP A 32 33.13 14.18 -2.84
N ASP A 33 33.93 13.58 -1.94
CA ASP A 33 35.38 13.54 -2.04
C ASP A 33 35.86 12.50 -3.08
N LEU A 34 36.29 13.00 -4.24
CA LEU A 34 36.83 12.20 -5.34
C LEU A 34 38.11 11.45 -4.95
N ILE A 35 39.00 12.05 -4.15
CA ILE A 35 40.27 11.43 -3.75
C ILE A 35 39.97 10.24 -2.84
N ARG A 36 39.02 10.41 -1.91
CA ARG A 36 38.55 9.32 -1.04
C ARG A 36 37.94 8.18 -1.86
N PHE A 37 37.11 8.50 -2.86
CA PHE A 37 36.51 7.49 -3.74
C PHE A 37 37.54 6.72 -4.57
N GLN A 38 38.52 7.42 -5.15
CA GLN A 38 39.57 6.81 -5.95
C GLN A 38 40.43 5.85 -5.11
N ASN A 39 40.77 6.25 -3.88
CA ASN A 39 41.57 5.46 -2.94
C ASN A 39 40.78 4.39 -2.16
N HIS A 40 39.46 4.26 -2.36
CA HIS A 40 38.67 3.24 -1.68
C HIS A 40 38.91 1.86 -2.29
N ASP A 41 39.37 0.94 -1.44
CA ASP A 41 39.47 -0.49 -1.73
C ASP A 41 38.13 -1.17 -1.44
N GLY A 42 37.55 -1.82 -2.44
CA GLY A 42 36.30 -2.58 -2.32
C GLY A 42 35.19 -2.10 -3.24
N LEU A 43 33.95 -2.44 -2.87
CA LEU A 43 32.76 -2.13 -3.66
C LEU A 43 32.52 -0.62 -3.66
N LYS A 44 32.72 -0.02 -4.83
CA LYS A 44 32.47 1.40 -5.08
C LYS A 44 31.60 1.64 -6.30
N LEU A 45 30.70 2.61 -6.17
CA LEU A 45 29.78 3.03 -7.22
C LEU A 45 29.97 4.52 -7.51
N ASN A 46 30.16 4.89 -8.76
CA ASN A 46 30.12 6.28 -9.20
C ASN A 46 28.72 6.61 -9.71
N TYR A 47 28.05 7.58 -9.09
CA TYR A 47 26.77 8.13 -9.51
C TYR A 47 26.95 9.61 -9.83
N SER A 48 27.23 9.91 -11.11
CA SER A 48 27.54 11.27 -11.59
C SER A 48 27.31 11.39 -13.10
N MET A 49 27.58 12.58 -13.66
CA MET A 49 27.44 12.84 -15.11
C MET A 49 28.54 12.17 -15.97
N SER A 50 29.62 11.69 -15.36
CA SER A 50 30.77 11.17 -16.12
C SER A 50 31.49 10.04 -15.40
N ARG A 51 31.91 9.05 -16.19
CA ARG A 51 32.79 7.96 -15.71
C ARG A 51 34.15 8.51 -15.28
N LEU A 52 34.69 7.99 -14.18
CA LEU A 52 35.97 8.43 -13.61
C LEU A 52 37.12 7.46 -13.90
N GLY A 53 36.80 6.19 -14.22
CA GLY A 53 37.75 5.12 -14.48
C GLY A 53 37.03 3.81 -14.81
N GLU A 54 37.49 2.70 -14.23
CA GLU A 54 36.93 1.34 -14.44
C GLU A 54 35.97 0.91 -13.33
N GLU A 55 35.41 1.86 -12.57
CA GLU A 55 34.43 1.59 -11.52
C GLU A 55 33.05 1.17 -12.09
N PHE A 56 32.20 0.63 -11.21
CA PHE A 56 30.79 0.52 -11.51
C PHE A 56 30.18 1.92 -11.57
N PHE A 57 29.71 2.33 -12.75
CA PHE A 57 29.30 3.71 -13.04
C PHE A 57 27.85 3.77 -13.52
N VAL A 58 27.00 4.51 -12.81
CA VAL A 58 25.65 4.82 -13.24
C VAL A 58 25.60 6.32 -13.55
N GLU A 59 25.29 6.65 -14.79
CA GLU A 59 25.14 8.05 -15.19
C GLU A 59 23.87 8.62 -14.54
N CYS A 60 23.99 9.77 -13.89
CA CYS A 60 22.87 10.37 -13.17
C CYS A 60 21.96 11.19 -14.08
N HIS A 61 20.66 11.02 -13.90
CA HIS A 61 19.64 11.88 -14.49
C HIS A 61 19.38 13.10 -13.60
N ASP A 62 19.08 14.24 -14.22
CA ASP A 62 18.91 15.55 -13.54
C ASP A 62 17.82 15.52 -12.45
N LEU A 63 16.80 14.67 -12.60
CA LEU A 63 15.73 14.50 -11.61
C LEU A 63 16.24 14.34 -10.17
N LEU A 64 17.34 13.62 -9.93
CA LEU A 64 17.86 13.47 -8.55
C LEU A 64 18.66 14.68 -8.07
N LEU A 65 19.07 15.57 -8.97
CA LEU A 65 19.81 16.81 -8.68
C LEU A 65 18.87 18.02 -8.53
N GLU A 66 17.68 17.93 -9.11
CA GLU A 66 16.64 18.95 -9.09
C GLU A 66 16.03 19.21 -7.69
N LYS A 67 15.36 20.35 -7.58
CA LYS A 67 14.43 20.70 -6.49
C LYS A 67 13.11 21.17 -7.08
N GLY A 68 12.03 20.93 -6.36
CA GLY A 68 10.69 21.27 -6.79
C GLY A 68 10.13 20.28 -7.80
N ILE A 69 8.92 20.58 -8.27
CA ILE A 69 8.14 19.68 -9.10
C ILE A 69 7.94 20.33 -10.47
N SER A 70 8.34 19.62 -11.51
CA SER A 70 8.19 20.02 -12.91
C SER A 70 7.93 18.80 -13.78
N ASP A 71 7.25 18.98 -14.90
CA ASP A 71 7.02 17.91 -15.86
C ASP A 71 8.36 17.27 -16.28
N GLN A 72 8.39 15.95 -16.30
CA GLN A 72 9.55 15.15 -16.69
C GLN A 72 9.30 14.54 -18.06
N GLU A 73 10.25 14.67 -18.99
CA GLU A 73 10.15 14.02 -20.30
C GLU A 73 10.50 12.55 -20.16
N ILE A 74 9.50 11.68 -20.22
CA ILE A 74 9.66 10.23 -20.05
C ILE A 74 9.51 9.54 -21.39
N GLN A 75 10.64 9.07 -21.92
CA GLN A 75 10.66 8.13 -23.03
C GLN A 75 10.84 6.70 -22.49
N LEU A 76 9.86 5.83 -22.73
CA LEU A 76 10.02 4.41 -22.40
C LEU A 76 10.75 3.65 -23.49
N THR A 77 11.74 2.88 -23.06
CA THR A 77 12.40 1.84 -23.84
C THR A 77 12.32 0.50 -23.10
N GLU A 78 12.96 -0.54 -23.63
CA GLU A 78 13.00 -1.85 -23.01
C GLU A 78 14.44 -2.25 -22.70
N TRP A 79 14.67 -2.82 -21.52
CA TRP A 79 15.91 -3.47 -21.13
C TRP A 79 15.63 -4.86 -20.58
N GLU A 80 16.08 -5.88 -21.31
CA GLU A 80 15.91 -7.30 -20.96
C GLU A 80 14.45 -7.68 -20.63
N GLY A 81 13.50 -7.22 -21.45
CA GLY A 81 12.07 -7.49 -21.29
C GLY A 81 11.37 -6.66 -20.20
N LEU A 82 12.04 -5.68 -19.62
CA LEU A 82 11.47 -4.73 -18.65
C LEU A 82 11.39 -3.33 -19.26
N PRO A 83 10.27 -2.61 -19.10
CA PRO A 83 10.22 -1.19 -19.42
C PRO A 83 11.23 -0.41 -18.58
N VAL A 84 11.91 0.56 -19.19
CA VAL A 84 12.86 1.47 -18.53
C VAL A 84 12.71 2.88 -19.10
N PHE A 85 13.10 3.89 -18.34
CA PHE A 85 13.11 5.29 -18.73
C PHE A 85 14.22 6.05 -18.00
N PHE A 86 14.51 7.29 -18.43
CA PHE A 86 15.72 8.04 -18.08
C PHE A 86 16.98 7.34 -18.59
N GLN A 87 17.05 7.19 -19.91
CA GLN A 87 18.15 6.52 -20.59
C GLN A 87 19.48 7.20 -20.32
N THR A 88 20.52 6.38 -20.25
CA THR A 88 21.92 6.81 -20.07
C THR A 88 22.71 6.58 -21.35
N SER A 89 23.89 7.19 -21.41
CA SER A 89 24.88 6.96 -22.45
C SER A 89 25.43 5.53 -22.41
N SER A 90 26.04 5.12 -23.53
CA SER A 90 26.71 3.82 -23.66
C SER A 90 27.93 3.65 -22.74
N TYR A 91 28.36 4.70 -22.06
CA TYR A 91 29.44 4.65 -21.07
C TYR A 91 28.95 4.23 -19.68
N SER A 92 27.64 4.26 -19.42
CA SER A 92 27.10 3.79 -18.15
C SER A 92 27.05 2.26 -18.08
N SER A 93 27.18 1.71 -16.87
CA SER A 93 27.03 0.28 -16.58
C SER A 93 25.59 -0.22 -16.74
N LEU A 94 24.61 0.70 -16.78
CA LEU A 94 23.20 0.43 -17.04
C LEU A 94 22.74 1.27 -18.24
N PRO A 95 21.71 0.85 -18.98
CA PRO A 95 21.17 1.63 -20.10
C PRO A 95 20.18 2.74 -19.68
N PHE A 96 19.94 2.89 -18.37
CA PHE A 96 19.08 3.91 -17.78
C PHE A 96 19.51 4.18 -16.33
N ASP A 97 19.11 5.33 -15.81
CA ASP A 97 19.29 5.67 -14.41
C ASP A 97 18.24 4.99 -13.54
N VAL A 98 18.59 3.80 -13.05
CA VAL A 98 17.76 3.00 -12.16
C VAL A 98 17.37 3.73 -10.87
N PHE A 99 18.21 4.64 -10.38
CA PHE A 99 17.96 5.38 -9.15
C PHE A 99 16.93 6.49 -9.42
N ALA A 100 17.10 7.29 -10.47
CA ALA A 100 16.12 8.30 -10.85
C ALA A 100 14.75 7.68 -11.22
N ALA A 101 14.75 6.60 -11.99
CA ALA A 101 13.51 5.94 -12.41
C ALA A 101 12.76 5.35 -11.21
N SER A 102 13.47 4.74 -10.27
CA SER A 102 12.89 4.23 -9.02
C SER A 102 12.35 5.37 -8.15
N PHE A 103 13.10 6.47 -8.02
CA PHE A 103 12.65 7.64 -7.28
C PHE A 103 11.34 8.22 -7.83
N TYR A 104 11.23 8.36 -9.16
CA TYR A 104 10.01 8.85 -9.82
C TYR A 104 8.78 8.01 -9.46
N LEU A 105 8.91 6.67 -9.52
CA LEU A 105 7.81 5.74 -9.21
C LEU A 105 7.46 5.73 -7.72
N LEU A 106 8.46 5.75 -6.84
CA LEU A 106 8.27 5.66 -5.38
C LEU A 106 7.75 6.95 -4.75
N SER A 107 8.24 8.11 -5.22
CA SER A 107 7.74 9.41 -4.77
C SER A 107 6.32 9.71 -5.27
N ARG A 108 5.78 8.85 -6.17
CA ARG A 108 4.52 9.09 -6.87
C ARG A 108 4.51 10.43 -7.58
N TYR A 109 5.64 10.77 -8.24
CA TYR A 109 5.88 12.07 -8.84
C TYR A 109 4.73 12.53 -9.76
N GLU A 110 4.18 11.61 -10.55
CA GLU A 110 3.02 11.84 -11.45
C GLU A 110 1.76 12.35 -10.74
N GLU A 111 1.59 12.05 -9.44
CA GLU A 111 0.42 12.48 -8.66
C GLU A 111 0.57 13.90 -8.09
N TYR A 112 1.76 14.50 -8.17
CA TYR A 112 1.99 15.91 -7.87
C TYR A 112 1.77 16.82 -9.09
N LEU A 113 1.77 16.24 -10.29
CA LEU A 113 1.48 16.93 -11.54
C LEU A 113 -0.04 16.99 -11.80
N PRO A 114 -0.53 17.87 -12.67
CA PRO A 114 -1.94 17.89 -13.07
C PRO A 114 -2.38 16.53 -13.63
N HIS A 115 -3.44 15.95 -13.06
CA HIS A 115 -3.93 14.61 -13.42
C HIS A 115 -5.46 14.50 -13.32
N ILE A 116 -6.01 13.49 -13.97
CA ILE A 116 -7.44 13.17 -13.88
C ILE A 116 -7.70 12.36 -12.60
N ARG A 117 -8.75 12.74 -11.89
CA ARG A 117 -9.25 12.04 -10.70
C ARG A 117 -10.57 11.37 -10.99
N ASP A 118 -10.83 10.27 -10.30
CA ASP A 118 -12.14 9.64 -10.33
C ASP A 118 -13.18 10.45 -9.53
N HIS A 119 -14.41 9.94 -9.49
CA HIS A 119 -15.51 10.63 -8.81
C HIS A 119 -15.39 10.64 -7.27
N TYR A 120 -14.42 9.92 -6.70
CA TYR A 120 -14.05 9.97 -5.27
C TYR A 120 -12.80 10.83 -5.04
N GLU A 121 -12.38 11.58 -6.06
CA GLU A 121 -11.17 12.42 -6.07
C GLU A 121 -9.86 11.64 -5.93
N ARG A 122 -9.83 10.38 -6.37
CA ARG A 122 -8.64 9.52 -6.30
C ARG A 122 -7.88 9.56 -7.60
N PHE A 123 -6.56 9.43 -7.53
CA PHE A 123 -5.73 9.26 -8.72
C PHE A 123 -6.13 8.00 -9.50
N MET A 124 -6.37 8.15 -10.80
CA MET A 124 -6.84 7.07 -11.66
C MET A 124 -5.67 6.22 -12.16
N ALA A 125 -5.75 4.90 -11.97
CA ALA A 125 -4.72 3.97 -12.46
C ALA A 125 -4.40 4.16 -13.95
N LYS A 126 -5.43 4.48 -14.77
CA LYS A 126 -5.28 4.68 -16.22
C LYS A 126 -4.39 5.87 -16.60
N GLU A 127 -4.24 6.83 -15.70
CA GLU A 127 -3.35 7.98 -15.89
C GLU A 127 -1.90 7.65 -15.51
N SER A 128 -1.68 6.53 -14.81
CA SER A 128 -0.33 6.14 -14.41
C SER A 128 0.50 5.66 -15.58
N LEU A 129 1.79 5.99 -15.54
CA LEU A 129 2.80 5.44 -16.44
C LEU A 129 2.73 3.90 -16.48
N ALA A 130 2.51 3.29 -15.31
CA ALA A 130 2.41 1.84 -15.13
C ALA A 130 1.27 1.19 -15.91
N PHE A 131 0.09 1.82 -15.93
CA PHE A 131 -1.03 1.32 -16.69
C PHE A 131 -0.85 1.57 -18.18
N GLN A 132 -0.45 2.79 -18.56
CA GLN A 132 -0.30 3.20 -19.96
C GLN A 132 0.72 2.34 -20.71
N HIS A 133 1.75 1.86 -20.01
CA HIS A 133 2.81 1.04 -20.59
C HIS A 133 2.82 -0.42 -20.11
N GLY A 134 1.71 -0.88 -19.53
CA GLY A 134 1.47 -2.31 -19.31
C GLY A 134 2.37 -3.00 -18.27
N PHE A 135 2.87 -2.26 -17.28
CA PHE A 135 3.69 -2.81 -16.19
C PHE A 135 3.02 -2.72 -14.81
N LEU A 136 1.74 -2.38 -14.75
CA LEU A 136 0.98 -2.26 -13.50
C LEU A 136 1.02 -3.55 -12.65
N GLN A 137 1.05 -4.73 -13.27
CA GLN A 137 1.10 -6.03 -12.59
C GLN A 137 2.53 -6.50 -12.28
N LYS A 138 3.55 -5.64 -12.41
CA LYS A 138 4.94 -5.98 -12.09
C LYS A 138 5.48 -5.10 -10.98
N PRO A 139 6.22 -5.65 -9.99
CA PRO A 139 6.99 -4.87 -9.04
C PRO A 139 8.27 -4.36 -9.75
N LEU A 140 8.10 -3.48 -10.74
CA LEU A 140 9.12 -3.10 -11.71
C LEU A 140 10.42 -2.62 -11.06
N VAL A 141 10.33 -1.82 -10.00
CA VAL A 141 11.50 -1.37 -9.23
C VAL A 141 12.28 -2.58 -8.69
N ASN A 142 11.59 -3.54 -8.06
CA ASN A 142 12.25 -4.73 -7.53
C ASN A 142 12.90 -5.58 -8.62
N LEU A 143 12.25 -5.71 -9.78
CA LEU A 143 12.80 -6.45 -10.93
C LEU A 143 14.06 -5.77 -11.49
N TRP A 144 14.09 -4.44 -11.56
CA TRP A 144 15.30 -3.69 -11.92
C TRP A 144 16.42 -3.93 -10.90
N LEU A 145 16.11 -3.91 -9.60
CA LEU A 145 17.09 -4.16 -8.55
C LEU A 145 17.69 -5.57 -8.64
N GLN A 146 16.91 -6.59 -9.02
CA GLN A 146 17.49 -7.92 -9.24
C GLN A 146 18.52 -7.92 -10.36
N LYS A 147 18.24 -7.26 -11.49
CA LYS A 147 19.20 -7.16 -12.60
C LYS A 147 20.41 -6.31 -12.22
N LEU A 148 20.19 -5.21 -11.49
CA LEU A 148 21.26 -4.37 -10.95
C LEU A 148 22.21 -5.19 -10.08
N LEU A 149 21.68 -6.02 -9.18
CA LEU A 149 22.47 -6.90 -8.33
C LEU A 149 23.35 -7.84 -9.17
N LEU A 150 22.80 -8.46 -10.22
CA LEU A 150 23.56 -9.34 -11.10
C LEU A 150 24.71 -8.61 -11.80
N ILE A 151 24.51 -7.37 -12.24
CA ILE A 151 25.58 -6.58 -12.87
C ILE A 151 26.64 -6.19 -11.84
N ILE A 152 26.24 -5.73 -10.66
CA ILE A 152 27.19 -5.41 -9.58
C ILE A 152 28.05 -6.64 -9.25
N GLN A 153 27.45 -7.84 -9.23
CA GLN A 153 28.15 -9.09 -8.96
C GLN A 153 29.14 -9.52 -10.06
N GLN A 154 29.04 -8.97 -11.28
CA GLN A 154 30.06 -9.20 -12.32
C GLN A 154 31.39 -8.54 -11.94
N THR A 155 31.34 -7.34 -11.34
CA THR A 155 32.53 -6.61 -10.87
C THR A 155 32.91 -6.99 -9.44
N TYR A 156 31.92 -7.30 -8.60
CA TYR A 156 32.08 -7.62 -7.18
C TYR A 156 31.42 -8.95 -6.82
N PRO A 157 32.03 -10.10 -7.17
CA PRO A 157 31.41 -11.43 -7.04
C PRO A 157 30.99 -11.80 -5.61
N ASP A 158 31.61 -11.22 -4.59
CA ASP A 158 31.32 -11.49 -3.18
C ASP A 158 30.16 -10.64 -2.63
N PHE A 159 29.62 -9.70 -3.42
CA PHE A 159 28.50 -8.88 -2.99
C PHE A 159 27.21 -9.71 -2.92
N ARG A 160 26.75 -9.95 -1.70
CA ARG A 160 25.52 -10.69 -1.39
C ARG A 160 24.72 -9.90 -0.37
N PRO A 161 23.77 -9.05 -0.82
CA PRO A 161 22.81 -8.42 0.07
C PRO A 161 22.08 -9.49 0.89
N GLU A 162 21.83 -9.22 2.17
CA GLU A 162 20.98 -10.10 2.97
C GLU A 162 19.55 -10.14 2.40
N GLY A 163 19.07 -9.00 1.90
CA GLY A 163 17.74 -8.86 1.33
C GLY A 163 16.63 -9.13 2.34
N SER A 164 15.43 -9.41 1.82
CA SER A 164 14.28 -9.85 2.61
C SER A 164 13.83 -11.23 2.16
N GLU A 165 13.00 -11.87 2.99
CA GLU A 165 12.22 -13.05 2.61
C GLU A 165 10.81 -12.64 2.19
N PHE A 166 10.15 -13.49 1.41
CA PHE A 166 8.75 -13.29 1.05
C PHE A 166 7.88 -13.16 2.30
N LYS A 167 7.07 -12.10 2.36
CA LYS A 167 6.14 -11.84 3.47
C LYS A 167 4.71 -11.73 2.95
N PHE A 168 3.74 -12.24 3.70
CA PHE A 168 2.32 -12.04 3.44
C PHE A 168 1.68 -11.26 4.58
N ILE A 169 0.99 -10.17 4.28
CA ILE A 169 0.24 -9.38 5.26
C ILE A 169 -1.22 -9.33 4.82
N SER A 170 -2.10 -9.76 5.71
CA SER A 170 -3.54 -9.62 5.51
C SER A 170 -4.03 -8.37 6.21
N THR A 171 -4.83 -7.57 5.51
CA THR A 171 -5.42 -6.38 6.10
C THR A 171 -6.93 -6.39 5.91
N ILE A 172 -7.65 -5.92 6.91
CA ILE A 172 -9.10 -6.05 6.97
C ILE A 172 -9.72 -4.70 7.37
N ASP A 173 -10.53 -4.15 6.48
CA ASP A 173 -11.25 -2.90 6.70
C ASP A 173 -12.62 -3.21 7.31
N ILE A 174 -12.96 -2.49 8.39
CA ILE A 174 -14.22 -2.62 9.12
C ILE A 174 -15.04 -1.34 8.90
N ASP A 175 -15.71 -1.28 7.75
CA ASP A 175 -16.65 -0.21 7.41
C ASP A 175 -17.95 -0.35 8.20
N ASN A 176 -18.43 -1.59 8.30
CA ASN A 176 -19.62 -1.97 9.05
C ASN A 176 -19.41 -3.32 9.72
N ALA A 177 -19.16 -3.32 11.04
CA ALA A 177 -18.99 -4.57 11.76
C ALA A 177 -20.25 -5.45 11.80
N TYR A 178 -21.43 -4.86 11.61
CA TYR A 178 -22.72 -5.54 11.68
C TYR A 178 -23.66 -5.09 10.57
N CYS A 179 -24.37 -6.03 9.96
CA CYS A 179 -25.36 -5.80 8.90
C CYS A 179 -26.64 -5.15 9.48
N TYR A 180 -27.07 -5.59 10.66
CA TYR A 180 -28.31 -5.12 11.30
C TYR A 180 -28.11 -4.62 12.73
N LEU A 181 -27.22 -5.25 13.51
CA LEU A 181 -27.00 -4.90 14.92
C LEU A 181 -26.31 -3.53 15.09
N GLU A 182 -26.51 -2.92 16.25
CA GLU A 182 -25.82 -1.69 16.70
C GLU A 182 -25.96 -0.44 15.79
N LYS A 183 -26.83 -0.48 14.77
CA LYS A 183 -27.09 0.68 13.89
C LYS A 183 -27.91 1.79 14.55
N GLY A 184 -28.49 1.54 15.73
CA GLY A 184 -29.33 2.50 16.44
C GLY A 184 -30.79 2.52 15.94
N LEU A 185 -31.72 2.88 16.82
CA LEU A 185 -33.16 2.66 16.64
C LEU A 185 -33.73 3.35 15.39
N ALA A 186 -33.34 4.60 15.13
CA ALA A 186 -33.85 5.35 13.98
C ALA A 186 -33.48 4.68 12.64
N ARG A 187 -32.24 4.19 12.51
CA ARG A 187 -31.79 3.48 11.29
C ARG A 187 -32.48 2.13 11.15
N THR A 188 -32.66 1.39 12.23
CA THR A 188 -33.37 0.11 12.22
C THR A 188 -34.82 0.28 11.77
N ILE A 189 -35.53 1.28 12.29
CA ILE A 189 -36.92 1.58 11.93
C ILE A 189 -37.03 2.02 10.46
N GLY A 190 -36.16 2.94 10.02
CA GLY A 190 -36.14 3.42 8.64
C GLY A 190 -35.82 2.32 7.63
N ALA A 191 -34.86 1.45 7.93
CA ALA A 191 -34.52 0.31 7.09
C ALA A 191 -35.68 -0.69 7.00
N PHE A 192 -36.35 -0.98 8.13
CA PHE A 192 -37.51 -1.88 8.15
C PHE A 192 -38.68 -1.33 7.32
N ALA A 193 -38.99 -0.03 7.45
CA ALA A 193 -40.01 0.64 6.64
C ALA A 193 -39.67 0.58 5.13
N ARG A 194 -38.40 0.80 4.77
CA ARG A 194 -37.93 0.69 3.38
C ARG A 194 -38.07 -0.73 2.82
N SER A 195 -37.64 -1.75 3.55
CA SER A 195 -37.71 -3.15 3.09
C SER A 195 -39.17 -3.60 2.91
N LEU A 196 -40.08 -3.16 3.79
CA LEU A 196 -41.52 -3.39 3.63
C LEU A 196 -42.09 -2.70 2.40
N TRP A 197 -41.67 -1.46 2.12
CA TRP A 197 -42.13 -0.72 0.95
C TRP A 197 -41.60 -1.30 -0.36
N LYS A 198 -40.36 -1.82 -0.37
CA LYS A 198 -39.73 -2.47 -1.53
C LYS A 198 -40.13 -3.93 -1.74
N GLY A 199 -40.89 -4.53 -0.82
CA GLY A 199 -41.31 -5.93 -0.90
C GLY A 199 -40.19 -6.95 -0.61
N GLU A 200 -39.10 -6.53 0.03
CA GLU A 200 -37.93 -7.35 0.39
C GLU A 200 -38.23 -8.18 1.66
N LYS A 201 -39.20 -9.11 1.57
CA LYS A 201 -39.73 -9.85 2.72
C LYS A 201 -38.70 -10.71 3.44
N GLU A 202 -37.78 -11.33 2.70
CA GLU A 202 -36.74 -12.19 3.29
C GLU A 202 -35.72 -11.38 4.11
N GLU A 203 -35.26 -10.23 3.58
CA GLU A 203 -34.36 -9.32 4.33
C GLU A 203 -35.04 -8.78 5.59
N ALA A 204 -36.33 -8.44 5.51
CA ALA A 204 -37.09 -7.99 6.67
C ALA A 204 -37.21 -9.08 7.75
N LYS A 205 -37.39 -10.34 7.34
CA LYS A 205 -37.45 -11.50 8.24
C LYS A 205 -36.09 -11.77 8.89
N GLU A 206 -35.01 -11.84 8.12
CA GLU A 206 -33.65 -12.05 8.63
C GLU A 206 -33.27 -10.94 9.62
N ARG A 207 -33.49 -9.67 9.26
CA ARG A 207 -33.29 -8.53 10.17
C ARG A 207 -34.04 -8.71 11.48
N TRP A 208 -35.29 -9.16 11.44
CA TRP A 208 -36.09 -9.41 12.65
C TRP A 208 -35.55 -10.56 13.51
N GLU A 209 -35.10 -11.64 12.88
CA GLU A 209 -34.52 -12.80 13.57
C GLU A 209 -33.17 -12.45 14.23
N VAL A 210 -32.32 -11.70 13.53
CA VAL A 210 -31.04 -11.19 14.07
C VAL A 210 -31.27 -10.22 15.23
N LEU A 211 -32.19 -9.26 15.11
CA LEU A 211 -32.49 -8.31 16.19
C LEU A 211 -33.06 -9.00 17.44
N ARG A 212 -33.74 -10.13 17.29
CA ARG A 212 -34.23 -10.98 18.40
C ARG A 212 -33.21 -12.01 18.87
N LYS A 213 -31.98 -11.99 18.34
CA LYS A 213 -30.88 -12.92 18.65
C LYS A 213 -31.23 -14.39 18.38
N LYS A 214 -32.13 -14.65 17.42
CA LYS A 214 -32.43 -16.01 16.94
C LYS A 214 -31.45 -16.48 15.87
N GLN A 215 -30.74 -15.55 15.25
CA GLN A 215 -29.70 -15.78 14.26
C GLN A 215 -28.53 -14.82 14.55
N SER A 216 -27.31 -15.21 14.20
CA SER A 216 -26.13 -14.33 14.21
C SER A 216 -26.24 -13.26 13.13
N ASP A 217 -25.63 -12.10 13.37
CA ASP A 217 -25.56 -11.06 12.35
C ASP A 217 -24.63 -11.53 11.21
N PRO A 218 -25.03 -11.44 9.93
CA PRO A 218 -24.21 -11.94 8.82
C PRO A 218 -22.80 -11.34 8.74
N TYR A 219 -22.60 -10.11 9.21
CA TYR A 219 -21.31 -9.42 9.13
C TYR A 219 -20.42 -9.68 10.36
N ASP A 220 -20.95 -10.34 11.38
CA ASP A 220 -20.22 -10.74 12.58
C ASP A 220 -19.36 -11.98 12.32
N THR A 221 -18.29 -11.78 11.55
CA THR A 221 -17.40 -12.85 11.04
C THR A 221 -16.04 -12.87 11.76
N PHE A 222 -15.87 -12.07 12.81
CA PHE A 222 -14.56 -11.83 13.44
C PHE A 222 -13.95 -13.07 14.10
N GLU A 223 -14.76 -13.92 14.73
CA GLU A 223 -14.26 -15.19 15.31
C GLU A 223 -13.69 -16.12 14.23
N LEU A 224 -14.31 -16.16 13.05
CA LEU A 224 -13.78 -16.91 11.91
C LEU A 224 -12.46 -16.32 11.42
N GLN A 225 -12.36 -15.00 11.33
CA GLN A 225 -11.13 -14.31 10.92
C GLN A 225 -9.99 -14.58 11.90
N LEU A 226 -10.24 -14.50 13.22
CA LEU A 226 -9.26 -14.81 14.27
C LEU A 226 -8.84 -16.29 14.24
N ALA A 227 -9.79 -17.21 14.04
CA ALA A 227 -9.47 -18.63 13.89
C ALA A 227 -8.59 -18.91 12.66
N LEU A 228 -8.84 -18.22 11.53
CA LEU A 228 -7.99 -18.32 10.34
C LEU A 228 -6.60 -17.71 10.57
N GLN A 229 -6.53 -16.58 11.29
CA GLN A 229 -5.27 -15.96 11.69
C GLN A 229 -4.41 -16.93 12.51
N GLU A 230 -4.99 -17.56 13.54
CA GLU A 230 -4.28 -18.53 14.38
C GLU A 230 -3.89 -19.79 13.59
N LYS A 231 -4.82 -20.35 12.81
CA LYS A 231 -4.61 -21.56 12.01
C LYS A 231 -3.41 -21.45 11.05
N TYR A 232 -3.20 -20.27 10.46
CA TYR A 232 -2.19 -20.05 9.43
C TYR A 232 -1.01 -19.20 9.88
N ASP A 233 -0.97 -18.79 11.15
CA ASP A 233 0.05 -17.86 11.68
C ASP A 233 0.20 -16.63 10.76
N LEU A 234 -0.88 -15.84 10.69
CA LEU A 234 -0.98 -14.69 9.80
C LEU A 234 -0.67 -13.39 10.54
N GLU A 235 0.08 -12.52 9.87
CA GLU A 235 0.12 -11.10 10.23
C GLU A 235 -1.14 -10.43 9.69
N VAL A 236 -2.02 -10.01 10.62
CA VAL A 236 -3.28 -9.34 10.31
C VAL A 236 -3.30 -7.93 10.89
N VAL A 237 -3.77 -6.97 10.09
CA VAL A 237 -3.99 -5.58 10.50
C VAL A 237 -5.44 -5.19 10.24
N TYR A 238 -6.15 -4.77 11.29
CA TYR A 238 -7.53 -4.29 11.19
C TYR A 238 -7.59 -2.77 11.11
N PHE A 239 -8.43 -2.23 10.24
CA PHE A 239 -8.68 -0.79 10.12
C PHE A 239 -10.13 -0.48 10.47
N VAL A 240 -10.34 0.38 11.47
CA VAL A 240 -11.67 0.62 12.04
C VAL A 240 -12.21 1.99 11.67
N LEU A 241 -13.37 2.02 11.02
CA LEU A 241 -14.08 3.26 10.68
C LEU A 241 -14.86 3.80 11.89
N LEU A 242 -14.45 4.95 12.40
CA LEU A 242 -15.04 5.62 13.57
C LEU A 242 -15.62 7.00 13.23
N ALA A 243 -16.06 7.17 11.99
CA ALA A 243 -16.67 8.38 11.48
C ALA A 243 -18.00 8.70 12.18
N ASP A 244 -18.42 9.97 12.06
CA ASP A 244 -19.82 10.34 12.22
C ASP A 244 -20.62 9.92 10.99
N TYR A 245 -21.90 9.60 11.20
CA TYR A 245 -22.76 9.14 10.13
C TYR A 245 -22.93 10.21 9.05
N GLY A 246 -22.66 9.85 7.80
CA GLY A 246 -22.72 10.74 6.65
C GLY A 246 -23.12 10.03 5.36
N LEU A 247 -22.93 10.71 4.24
CA LEU A 247 -23.29 10.21 2.91
C LEU A 247 -22.46 8.96 2.53
N ASN A 248 -21.14 9.04 2.73
CA ASN A 248 -20.18 7.99 2.38
C ASN A 248 -19.80 7.11 3.58
N ASP A 249 -19.91 7.63 4.81
CA ASP A 249 -19.54 6.93 6.04
C ASP A 249 -20.79 6.47 6.79
N LYS A 250 -21.11 5.17 6.70
CA LYS A 250 -22.36 4.60 7.24
C LYS A 250 -22.14 3.64 8.42
N ASN A 251 -20.97 3.71 9.03
CA ASN A 251 -20.48 2.84 10.10
C ASN A 251 -21.39 2.78 11.34
N ILE A 252 -21.03 1.89 12.25
CA ILE A 252 -21.64 1.77 13.57
C ILE A 252 -21.19 2.97 14.44
N PRO A 253 -22.08 3.58 15.25
CA PRO A 253 -21.70 4.70 16.08
C PRO A 253 -20.63 4.27 17.08
N PHE A 254 -19.56 5.06 17.20
CA PHE A 254 -18.42 4.70 18.05
C PHE A 254 -18.79 4.54 19.54
N GLN A 255 -19.92 5.09 19.98
CA GLN A 255 -20.44 4.95 21.34
C GLN A 255 -21.06 3.58 21.62
N SER A 256 -21.29 2.73 20.60
CA SER A 256 -21.79 1.37 20.82
C SER A 256 -20.80 0.59 21.69
N ARG A 257 -21.25 0.19 22.88
CA ARG A 257 -20.45 -0.60 23.81
C ARG A 257 -19.99 -1.93 23.18
N LYS A 258 -20.85 -2.58 22.39
CA LYS A 258 -20.47 -3.85 21.73
C LYS A 258 -19.40 -3.62 20.68
N PHE A 259 -19.52 -2.57 19.88
CA PHE A 259 -18.50 -2.25 18.89
C PHE A 259 -17.16 -1.90 19.55
N GLN A 260 -17.16 -1.12 20.64
CA GLN A 260 -15.94 -0.87 21.41
C GLN A 260 -15.33 -2.14 22.02
N LEU A 261 -16.15 -3.10 22.47
CA LEU A 261 -15.67 -4.38 22.98
C LEU A 261 -15.05 -5.22 21.85
N LEU A 262 -15.67 -5.25 20.66
CA LEU A 262 -15.11 -5.89 19.49
C LEU A 262 -13.75 -5.27 19.12
N ILE A 263 -13.65 -3.95 19.03
CA ILE A 263 -12.38 -3.26 18.69
C ILE A 263 -11.28 -3.62 19.71
N LYS A 264 -11.61 -3.67 21.00
CA LYS A 264 -10.67 -4.08 22.04
C LYS A 264 -10.25 -5.54 21.89
N HIS A 265 -11.22 -6.42 21.61
CA HIS A 265 -10.95 -7.84 21.38
C HIS A 265 -9.99 -8.03 20.20
N LEU A 266 -10.24 -7.37 19.07
CA LEU A 266 -9.32 -7.39 17.93
C LEU A 266 -7.93 -6.84 18.30
N ALA A 267 -7.86 -5.77 19.10
CA ALA A 267 -6.60 -5.19 19.57
C ALA A 267 -5.82 -6.06 20.58
N ASP A 268 -6.45 -7.10 21.13
CA ASP A 268 -5.77 -8.11 21.97
C ASP A 268 -5.12 -9.21 21.12
N HIS A 269 -5.56 -9.40 19.87
CA HIS A 269 -5.09 -10.47 18.97
C HIS A 269 -4.32 -9.98 17.74
N ALA A 270 -4.47 -8.72 17.35
CA ALA A 270 -3.90 -8.17 16.12
C ALA A 270 -3.61 -6.67 16.24
N GLN A 271 -2.91 -6.12 15.25
CA GLN A 271 -2.74 -4.68 15.13
C GLN A 271 -4.06 -4.03 14.69
N VAL A 272 -4.39 -2.89 15.29
CA VAL A 272 -5.59 -2.11 14.97
C VAL A 272 -5.19 -0.67 14.63
N GLY A 273 -5.46 -0.27 13.40
CA GLY A 273 -5.25 1.07 12.87
C GLY A 273 -6.56 1.85 12.71
N ILE A 274 -6.42 3.16 12.52
CA ILE A 274 -7.55 4.03 12.18
C ILE A 274 -7.92 3.81 10.71
N HIS A 275 -9.22 3.81 10.41
CA HIS A 275 -9.74 3.94 9.04
C HIS A 275 -10.36 5.33 8.90
N PRO A 276 -9.59 6.40 8.59
CA PRO A 276 -10.14 7.74 8.56
C PRO A 276 -11.25 7.87 7.53
N SER A 277 -12.31 8.58 7.91
CA SER A 277 -13.52 8.70 7.11
C SER A 277 -13.28 9.40 5.79
N PHE A 278 -14.21 9.22 4.85
CA PHE A 278 -14.18 9.97 3.59
C PHE A 278 -14.19 11.48 3.86
N GLY A 279 -14.99 11.92 4.83
CA GLY A 279 -15.08 13.33 5.22
C GLY A 279 -13.82 13.90 5.88
N SER A 280 -12.98 13.07 6.52
CA SER A 280 -11.77 13.51 7.22
C SER A 280 -10.65 13.97 6.29
N ASN A 281 -10.68 13.57 5.01
CA ASN A 281 -9.65 13.94 4.03
C ASN A 281 -9.60 15.44 3.74
N ASN A 282 -10.68 16.16 3.99
CA ASN A 282 -10.78 17.61 3.78
C ASN A 282 -11.00 18.38 5.11
N ASP A 283 -10.87 17.70 6.25
CA ASP A 283 -11.19 18.25 7.57
C ASP A 283 -10.30 17.63 8.67
N ASP A 284 -9.19 18.32 8.96
CA ASP A 284 -8.19 17.89 9.93
C ASP A 284 -8.77 17.75 11.36
N ALA A 285 -9.79 18.53 11.69
CA ALA A 285 -10.44 18.45 12.99
C ALA A 285 -11.19 17.12 13.14
N LYS A 286 -11.89 16.68 12.08
CA LYS A 286 -12.52 15.35 12.04
C LYS A 286 -11.51 14.23 12.10
N LEU A 287 -10.44 14.30 11.31
CA LEU A 287 -9.37 13.29 11.36
C LEU A 287 -8.82 13.14 12.79
N LYS A 288 -8.51 14.26 13.45
CA LYS A 288 -8.01 14.29 14.83
C LYS A 288 -9.03 13.74 15.82
N GLU A 289 -10.32 14.00 15.61
CA GLU A 289 -11.38 13.47 16.45
C GLU A 289 -11.51 11.95 16.30
N GLU A 290 -11.57 11.43 15.08
CA GLU A 290 -11.64 10.00 14.76
C GLU A 290 -10.44 9.23 15.30
N TRP A 291 -9.23 9.78 15.12
CA TRP A 291 -8.00 9.25 15.71
C TRP A 291 -8.07 9.19 17.24
N LYS A 292 -8.56 10.27 17.90
CA LYS A 292 -8.78 10.28 19.36
C LYS A 292 -9.82 9.25 19.79
N ARG A 293 -10.87 9.01 19.01
CA ARG A 293 -11.89 7.98 19.31
C ARG A 293 -11.22 6.61 19.39
N LEU A 294 -10.44 6.21 18.39
CA LEU A 294 -9.75 4.92 18.42
C LEU A 294 -8.78 4.83 19.61
N LYS A 295 -7.90 5.83 19.76
CA LYS A 295 -6.94 5.91 20.87
C LYS A 295 -7.63 5.75 22.23
N ASN A 296 -8.78 6.38 22.42
CA ASN A 296 -9.56 6.28 23.66
C ASN A 296 -10.25 4.93 23.86
N ILE A 297 -10.60 4.22 22.78
CA ILE A 297 -11.21 2.88 22.85
C ILE A 297 -10.15 1.84 23.23
N ILE A 298 -9.01 1.81 22.52
CA ILE A 298 -7.95 0.80 22.73
C ILE A 298 -7.00 1.15 23.87
N LYS A 299 -6.97 2.40 24.34
CA LYS A 299 -6.08 2.90 25.41
C LYS A 299 -4.59 2.72 25.09
N ARG A 300 -4.22 2.83 23.82
CA ARG A 300 -2.87 2.73 23.26
C ARG A 300 -2.67 3.81 22.20
N GLU A 301 -1.42 4.11 21.86
CA GLU A 301 -1.13 4.98 20.71
C GLU A 301 -1.63 4.36 19.41
N VAL A 302 -2.10 5.21 18.49
CA VAL A 302 -2.60 4.81 17.17
C VAL A 302 -1.59 5.28 16.14
N THR A 303 -0.79 4.34 15.65
CA THR A 303 0.36 4.61 14.77
C THR A 303 0.16 4.09 13.34
N ILE A 304 -0.98 3.46 13.05
CA ILE A 304 -1.25 2.79 11.77
C ILE A 304 -2.57 3.31 11.17
N SER A 305 -2.59 3.55 9.86
CA SER A 305 -3.73 4.14 9.14
C SER A 305 -3.98 3.46 7.79
N ARG A 306 -5.25 3.48 7.37
CA ARG A 306 -5.67 3.29 5.98
C ARG A 306 -6.84 4.21 5.68
N GLN A 307 -6.83 4.97 4.60
CA GLN A 307 -7.92 5.88 4.25
C GLN A 307 -9.15 5.11 3.73
N HIS A 308 -10.34 5.47 4.22
CA HIS A 308 -11.59 4.99 3.65
C HIS A 308 -11.70 5.40 2.18
N PHE A 309 -12.24 4.51 1.34
CA PHE A 309 -12.25 4.60 -0.12
C PHE A 309 -10.85 4.65 -0.78
N LEU A 310 -9.77 4.47 -0.03
CA LEU A 310 -8.40 4.68 -0.52
C LEU A 310 -8.16 6.11 -1.02
N LYS A 311 -8.89 7.08 -0.45
CA LYS A 311 -8.76 8.49 -0.83
C LYS A 311 -7.42 9.01 -0.32
N LEU A 312 -6.51 9.22 -1.27
CA LEU A 312 -5.16 9.68 -1.01
C LEU A 312 -4.87 10.90 -1.87
N SER A 313 -4.49 12.00 -1.23
CA SER A 313 -4.12 13.25 -1.90
C SER A 313 -2.75 13.71 -1.40
N PHE A 314 -1.77 13.68 -2.30
CA PHE A 314 -0.41 14.10 -1.98
C PHE A 314 -0.27 15.62 -1.98
N PRO A 315 0.57 16.18 -1.09
CA PRO A 315 1.15 15.53 0.11
C PRO A 315 0.23 15.56 1.33
N THR A 316 -0.90 16.28 1.25
CA THR A 316 -1.79 16.64 2.38
C THR A 316 -2.20 15.47 3.25
N THR A 317 -2.72 14.37 2.66
CA THR A 317 -3.21 13.23 3.44
C THR A 317 -2.11 12.64 4.33
N TYR A 318 -0.89 12.49 3.81
CA TYR A 318 0.22 11.91 4.58
C TYR A 318 0.80 12.88 5.60
N ARG A 319 0.89 14.17 5.30
CA ARG A 319 1.26 15.19 6.29
C ARG A 319 0.30 15.17 7.49
N ASN A 320 -1.00 15.15 7.22
CA ASN A 320 -2.03 15.11 8.27
C ASN A 320 -1.91 13.86 9.16
N LEU A 321 -1.54 12.70 8.59
CA LEU A 321 -1.26 11.49 9.36
C LEU A 321 0.01 11.61 10.20
N ILE A 322 1.09 12.16 9.64
CA ILE A 322 2.35 12.39 10.34
C ILE A 322 2.15 13.33 11.54
N ASP A 323 1.36 14.40 11.39
CA ASP A 323 1.06 15.36 12.45
C ASP A 323 0.30 14.72 13.64
N LEU A 324 -0.38 13.59 13.41
CA LEU A 324 -1.04 12.79 14.44
C LEU A 324 -0.15 11.69 15.03
N GLY A 325 1.10 11.57 14.57
CA GLY A 325 2.04 10.55 15.01
C GLY A 325 1.83 9.17 14.35
N VAL A 326 1.11 9.11 13.22
CA VAL A 326 1.00 7.89 12.43
C VAL A 326 2.36 7.59 11.78
N GLN A 327 2.79 6.34 11.89
CA GLN A 327 4.08 5.85 11.42
C GLN A 327 3.95 4.90 10.23
N HIS A 328 2.79 4.25 10.07
CA HIS A 328 2.52 3.31 8.99
C HIS A 328 1.21 3.61 8.28
N ASP A 329 1.24 3.65 6.95
CA ASP A 329 0.04 3.77 6.13
C ASP A 329 -0.07 2.59 5.14
N TYR A 330 -1.29 2.06 5.00
CA TYR A 330 -1.60 0.92 4.13
C TYR A 330 -2.60 1.29 3.02
N THR A 331 -2.68 2.57 2.64
CA THR A 331 -3.63 3.11 1.66
C THR A 331 -3.14 2.94 0.23
N MET A 332 -1.82 2.87 0.01
CA MET A 332 -1.25 2.97 -1.33
C MET A 332 -1.51 1.72 -2.20
N GLY A 333 -2.60 1.78 -2.96
CA GLY A 333 -2.91 0.86 -4.04
C GLY A 333 -3.98 1.49 -4.94
N TYR A 334 -4.45 0.74 -5.94
CA TYR A 334 -5.52 1.19 -6.83
C TYR A 334 -6.83 0.52 -6.46
N ALA A 335 -7.92 1.29 -6.38
CA ALA A 335 -9.24 0.74 -6.10
C ALA A 335 -9.78 -0.10 -7.26
N ALA A 336 -9.49 0.29 -8.50
CA ALA A 336 -10.10 -0.30 -9.69
C ALA A 336 -9.30 -1.44 -10.33
N TYR A 337 -8.01 -1.58 -10.00
CA TYR A 337 -7.11 -2.55 -10.63
C TYR A 337 -6.15 -3.16 -9.61
N PRO A 338 -5.99 -4.49 -9.61
CA PRO A 338 -4.91 -5.15 -8.89
C PRO A 338 -3.55 -4.81 -9.51
N GLY A 339 -2.53 -4.61 -8.66
CA GLY A 339 -1.17 -4.32 -9.11
C GLY A 339 -0.38 -3.42 -8.15
N PHE A 340 0.74 -2.89 -8.64
CA PHE A 340 1.73 -2.17 -7.85
C PHE A 340 1.66 -0.67 -8.14
N ARG A 341 0.94 0.10 -7.30
CA ARG A 341 0.78 1.54 -7.49
C ARG A 341 2.10 2.30 -7.54
N ALA A 342 3.04 1.99 -6.65
CA ALA A 342 4.39 2.55 -6.65
C ALA A 342 5.41 1.67 -7.38
N SER A 343 4.95 0.67 -8.14
CA SER A 343 5.80 -0.30 -8.85
C SER A 343 6.85 -1.01 -7.98
N ILE A 344 6.58 -1.12 -6.68
CA ILE A 344 7.39 -1.81 -5.67
C ILE A 344 6.49 -2.68 -4.79
N CYS A 345 7.05 -3.73 -4.21
CA CYS A 345 6.39 -4.61 -3.25
C CYS A 345 7.08 -4.66 -1.88
N HIS A 346 8.00 -3.74 -1.61
CA HIS A 346 8.61 -3.53 -0.31
C HIS A 346 8.02 -2.28 0.34
N PRO A 347 7.86 -2.25 1.67
CA PRO A 347 7.53 -1.02 2.37
C PRO A 347 8.64 0.02 2.19
N PHE A 348 8.27 1.28 2.02
CA PHE A 348 9.22 2.38 1.81
C PHE A 348 8.75 3.64 2.54
N TYR A 349 9.65 4.57 2.84
CA TYR A 349 9.29 5.83 3.49
C TYR A 349 8.70 6.81 2.49
N PHE A 350 7.66 7.56 2.88
CA PHE A 350 7.13 8.61 2.05
C PHE A 350 8.16 9.75 1.89
N TYR A 351 8.41 10.13 0.63
CA TYR A 351 9.17 11.33 0.29
C TYR A 351 8.22 12.48 -0.05
N ASP A 352 8.29 13.55 0.73
CA ASP A 352 7.52 14.76 0.50
C ASP A 352 8.25 15.63 -0.53
N LEU A 353 7.77 15.59 -1.79
CA LEU A 353 8.42 16.30 -2.91
C LEU A 353 8.37 17.82 -2.74
N GLU A 354 7.29 18.37 -2.19
CA GLU A 354 7.17 19.82 -1.96
C GLU A 354 8.17 20.32 -0.89
N LEU A 355 8.47 19.50 0.12
CA LEU A 355 9.45 19.81 1.18
C LEU A 355 10.85 19.28 0.87
N GLU A 356 11.04 18.54 -0.22
CA GLU A 356 12.30 17.86 -0.59
C GLU A 356 12.89 17.04 0.55
N GLN A 357 12.08 16.24 1.25
CA GLN A 357 12.55 15.46 2.40
C GLN A 357 11.89 14.09 2.51
N SER A 358 12.68 13.12 3.00
CA SER A 358 12.12 11.85 3.47
C SER A 358 11.42 12.06 4.81
N THR A 359 10.29 11.40 5.00
CA THR A 359 9.48 11.49 6.22
C THR A 359 9.59 10.22 7.06
N SER A 360 9.02 10.23 8.26
CA SER A 360 8.95 9.05 9.13
C SER A 360 7.80 8.09 8.78
N LEU A 361 6.93 8.45 7.83
CA LEU A 361 5.77 7.62 7.47
C LEU A 361 6.20 6.51 6.51
N LYS A 362 6.11 5.26 6.95
CA LYS A 362 6.36 4.08 6.12
C LYS A 362 5.08 3.62 5.43
N VAL A 363 5.11 3.59 4.11
CA VAL A 363 4.02 3.15 3.25
C VAL A 363 4.14 1.64 3.01
N HIS A 364 3.02 0.94 3.17
CA HIS A 364 2.86 -0.48 2.86
C HIS A 364 1.88 -0.63 1.70
N PRO A 365 2.35 -0.69 0.45
CA PRO A 365 1.46 -0.76 -0.69
C PRO A 365 0.69 -2.09 -0.73
N PHE A 366 -0.62 -2.04 -0.99
CA PHE A 366 -1.43 -3.24 -1.18
C PHE A 366 -1.61 -3.57 -2.67
N ILE A 367 -1.79 -4.85 -2.96
CA ILE A 367 -1.74 -5.37 -4.34
C ILE A 367 -3.12 -5.81 -4.83
N VAL A 368 -3.90 -6.44 -3.94
CA VAL A 368 -5.23 -6.97 -4.26
C VAL A 368 -6.24 -6.54 -3.21
N MET A 369 -7.48 -6.33 -3.65
CA MET A 369 -8.62 -6.01 -2.80
C MET A 369 -9.84 -6.80 -3.27
N ASP A 370 -10.56 -7.40 -2.33
CA ASP A 370 -11.82 -8.12 -2.57
C ASP A 370 -12.86 -7.28 -3.35
N ALA A 371 -13.08 -6.04 -2.94
CA ALA A 371 -13.98 -5.11 -3.59
C ALA A 371 -13.54 -4.77 -5.03
N THR A 372 -12.24 -4.77 -5.33
CA THR A 372 -11.74 -4.62 -6.71
C THR A 372 -12.24 -5.77 -7.58
N PHE A 373 -12.04 -7.01 -7.12
CA PHE A 373 -12.48 -8.18 -7.85
C PHE A 373 -14.01 -8.19 -8.02
N LYS A 374 -14.76 -7.97 -6.94
CA LYS A 374 -16.21 -8.11 -6.93
C LYS A 374 -16.94 -6.98 -7.68
N TYR A 375 -16.52 -5.73 -7.49
CA TYR A 375 -17.30 -4.55 -7.89
C TYR A 375 -16.71 -3.77 -9.06
N TYR A 376 -15.38 -3.82 -9.26
CA TYR A 376 -14.74 -3.11 -10.37
C TYR A 376 -14.49 -4.03 -11.57
N LEU A 377 -14.12 -5.28 -11.32
CA LEU A 377 -13.80 -6.25 -12.37
C LEU A 377 -14.92 -7.25 -12.64
N ASP A 378 -15.90 -7.36 -11.74
CA ASP A 378 -16.99 -8.36 -11.78
C ASP A 378 -16.48 -9.81 -11.95
N PHE A 379 -15.39 -10.13 -11.24
CA PHE A 379 -14.78 -11.44 -11.26
C PHE A 379 -15.54 -12.46 -10.42
N THR A 380 -15.42 -13.74 -10.78
CA THR A 380 -15.71 -14.86 -9.88
C THR A 380 -14.55 -15.09 -8.90
N PRO A 381 -14.78 -15.78 -7.77
CA PRO A 381 -13.70 -16.18 -6.85
C PRO A 381 -12.54 -16.92 -7.56
N GLU A 382 -12.81 -17.77 -8.53
CA GLU A 382 -11.79 -18.52 -9.27
C GLU A 382 -10.92 -17.61 -10.14
N GLN A 383 -11.53 -16.62 -10.81
CA GLN A 383 -10.79 -15.61 -11.58
C GLN A 383 -9.91 -14.74 -10.67
N ALA A 384 -10.46 -14.32 -9.53
CA ALA A 384 -9.73 -13.56 -8.52
C ALA A 384 -8.53 -14.36 -7.97
N LEU A 385 -8.71 -15.65 -7.70
CA LEU A 385 -7.65 -16.55 -7.24
C LEU A 385 -6.55 -16.69 -8.30
N SER A 386 -6.92 -16.89 -9.57
CA SER A 386 -5.96 -17.03 -10.67
C SER A 386 -5.06 -15.79 -10.80
N LEU A 387 -5.68 -14.60 -10.84
CA LEU A 387 -4.92 -13.34 -10.94
C LEU A 387 -4.06 -13.10 -9.68
N THR A 388 -4.61 -13.39 -8.49
CA THR A 388 -3.85 -13.24 -7.24
C THR A 388 -2.63 -14.15 -7.21
N LYS A 389 -2.75 -15.38 -7.73
CA LYS A 389 -1.63 -16.32 -7.84
C LYS A 389 -0.51 -15.77 -8.72
N GLU A 390 -0.85 -15.21 -9.88
CA GLU A 390 0.14 -14.60 -10.79
C GLU A 390 0.87 -13.43 -10.11
N LEU A 391 0.13 -12.51 -9.49
CA LEU A 391 0.73 -11.37 -8.78
C LEU A 391 1.59 -11.80 -7.60
N MET A 392 1.18 -12.83 -6.86
CA MET A 392 1.94 -13.35 -5.73
C MET A 392 3.24 -14.03 -6.19
N GLN A 393 3.22 -14.69 -7.36
CA GLN A 393 4.44 -15.23 -7.96
C GLN A 393 5.43 -14.11 -8.32
N GLU A 394 4.97 -12.98 -8.85
CA GLU A 394 5.83 -11.82 -9.10
C GLU A 394 6.50 -11.29 -7.81
N VAL A 395 5.77 -11.25 -6.70
CA VAL A 395 6.34 -10.83 -5.40
C VAL A 395 7.31 -11.87 -4.83
N LYS A 396 7.01 -13.17 -4.97
CA LYS A 396 7.91 -14.25 -4.55
C LYS A 396 9.23 -14.25 -5.33
N LYS A 397 9.20 -13.95 -6.63
CA LYS A 397 10.43 -13.83 -7.45
C LYS A 397 11.42 -12.84 -6.85
N VAL A 398 10.94 -11.79 -6.20
CA VAL A 398 11.76 -10.69 -5.64
C VAL A 398 11.82 -10.69 -4.11
N ASN A 399 11.31 -11.75 -3.46
CA ASN A 399 11.18 -11.86 -1.99
C ASN A 399 10.57 -10.61 -1.32
N GLY A 400 9.52 -10.05 -1.94
CA GLY A 400 8.83 -8.87 -1.41
C GLY A 400 7.70 -9.18 -0.43
N THR A 401 6.94 -8.14 -0.10
CA THR A 401 5.76 -8.24 0.77
C THR A 401 4.46 -8.21 -0.05
N PHE A 402 3.65 -9.25 0.08
CA PHE A 402 2.34 -9.34 -0.54
C PHE A 402 1.25 -8.89 0.46
N VAL A 403 0.76 -7.67 0.30
CA VAL A 403 -0.29 -7.10 1.16
C VAL A 403 -1.65 -7.20 0.47
N THR A 404 -2.63 -7.78 1.17
CA THR A 404 -4.02 -7.96 0.69
C THR A 404 -5.00 -7.11 1.49
N LEU A 405 -6.02 -6.55 0.84
CA LEU A 405 -7.12 -5.80 1.47
C LEU A 405 -8.42 -6.61 1.39
N TRP A 406 -9.07 -6.80 2.53
CA TRP A 406 -10.36 -7.46 2.66
C TRP A 406 -11.32 -6.60 3.46
N HIS A 407 -12.62 -6.88 3.36
CA HIS A 407 -13.63 -6.30 4.26
C HIS A 407 -14.23 -7.43 5.10
N ASN A 408 -14.62 -7.15 6.35
CA ASN A 408 -15.21 -8.20 7.22
C ASN A 408 -16.43 -8.90 6.59
N GLU A 409 -17.12 -8.22 5.67
CA GLU A 409 -18.26 -8.76 4.93
C GLU A 409 -17.90 -9.82 3.88
N THR A 410 -16.64 -9.96 3.43
CA THR A 410 -16.25 -11.02 2.48
C THR A 410 -16.60 -12.42 2.99
N TRP A 411 -16.44 -12.64 4.30
CA TRP A 411 -16.70 -13.92 4.96
C TRP A 411 -18.18 -14.17 5.30
N SER A 412 -19.06 -13.21 5.01
CA SER A 412 -20.45 -13.24 5.49
C SER A 412 -21.33 -14.29 4.81
N GLU A 413 -20.95 -14.78 3.63
CA GLU A 413 -21.81 -15.60 2.77
C GLU A 413 -23.20 -14.97 2.55
N HIS A 414 -23.26 -13.63 2.58
CA HIS A 414 -24.50 -12.87 2.55
C HIS A 414 -24.50 -11.85 1.40
N GLY A 415 -25.67 -11.65 0.80
CA GLY A 415 -25.85 -10.72 -0.32
C GLY A 415 -24.88 -10.99 -1.47
N ALA A 416 -24.10 -9.97 -1.83
CA ALA A 416 -23.12 -10.02 -2.91
C ALA A 416 -21.87 -10.88 -2.61
N TRP A 417 -21.67 -11.26 -1.34
CA TRP A 417 -20.50 -12.00 -0.86
C TRP A 417 -20.73 -13.51 -0.74
N LYS A 418 -21.87 -14.02 -1.21
CA LYS A 418 -22.10 -15.47 -1.33
C LYS A 418 -21.06 -16.12 -2.23
N GLY A 419 -20.39 -17.16 -1.73
CA GLY A 419 -19.32 -17.91 -2.39
C GLY A 419 -17.95 -17.28 -2.29
N TRP A 420 -17.77 -16.17 -1.56
CA TRP A 420 -16.49 -15.45 -1.49
C TRP A 420 -15.62 -15.85 -0.29
N SER A 421 -16.17 -16.46 0.76
CA SER A 421 -15.41 -16.76 1.97
C SER A 421 -14.19 -17.67 1.72
N GLN A 422 -14.33 -18.65 0.82
CA GLN A 422 -13.25 -19.61 0.52
C GLN A 422 -12.06 -18.97 -0.20
N LEU A 423 -12.30 -17.90 -0.97
CA LEU A 423 -11.24 -17.20 -1.72
C LEU A 423 -10.10 -16.74 -0.80
N TYR A 424 -10.44 -16.20 0.36
CA TYR A 424 -9.46 -15.74 1.34
C TYR A 424 -8.52 -16.87 1.76
N GLU A 425 -9.10 -18.01 2.18
CA GLU A 425 -8.32 -19.13 2.69
C GLU A 425 -7.46 -19.75 1.57
N ASP A 426 -7.94 -19.77 0.33
CA ASP A 426 -7.17 -20.28 -0.81
C ASP A 426 -5.98 -19.36 -1.14
N ILE A 427 -6.14 -18.04 -1.06
CA ILE A 427 -5.04 -17.08 -1.20
C ILE A 427 -4.03 -17.24 -0.07
N VAL A 428 -4.48 -17.46 1.17
CA VAL A 428 -3.60 -17.73 2.31
C VAL A 428 -2.79 -19.03 2.09
N LYS A 429 -3.43 -20.10 1.60
CA LYS A 429 -2.70 -21.35 1.27
C LYS A 429 -1.63 -21.12 0.19
N LEU A 430 -1.93 -20.31 -0.82
CA LEU A 430 -0.95 -19.93 -1.86
C LEU A 430 0.24 -19.15 -1.29
N SER A 431 0.06 -18.35 -0.24
CA SER A 431 1.17 -17.58 0.34
C SER A 431 2.15 -18.46 1.12
N LYS A 432 1.67 -19.59 1.66
CA LYS A 432 2.47 -20.55 2.44
C LYS A 432 3.11 -21.66 1.58
N SER A 433 2.70 -21.83 0.32
CA SER A 433 3.31 -22.77 -0.64
C SER A 433 4.52 -22.19 -1.34
#